data_AF-A0AAP8N8K3-F1
#
_entry.id   AF-A0AAP8N8K3-F1
#
_cell.length_a   1.000
_cell.length_b   1.000
_cell.length_c   1.000
_cell.angle_alpha   90.00
_cell.angle_beta   90.00
_cell.angle_gamma   90.00
#
_symmetry.space_group_name_H-M   'P 1'
#
loop_
_entity.id
_entity.type
_entity.pdbx_description
1 polymer ?
#
loop_
_entity_poly.entity_id
_entity_poly.type
_entity_poly.pdbx_seq_one_letter_code
_entity_poly.pdbx_strand_id
1 'polypeptide(L)'
;SGLVWDVGDIDCRAYPVSGSLQRMPWRLIPTAAVQVSMHPQEGMPATIADPRHLLAKVIEGLQADGYYPVMAAELEFYLLDQQRDGNGRPQPARDVDGGRPRGTQ
;
A
#
# COMPACT_ATOMS: atom_id res chain seq x y z
N SER A 1 -23.57 -2.36 3.75
CA SER A 1 -23.62 -1.58 2.50
C SER A 1 -22.24 -1.00 2.27
N GLY A 2 -21.85 -0.81 1.02
CA GLY A 2 -20.54 -0.26 0.66
C GLY A 2 -20.71 0.57 -0.60
N LEU A 3 -19.77 1.48 -0.83
CA LEU A 3 -19.87 2.52 -1.86
C LEU A 3 -20.30 1.98 -3.25
N VAL A 4 -19.81 0.81 -3.64
CA VAL A 4 -20.18 0.13 -4.90
C VAL A 4 -21.67 -0.18 -5.04
N TRP A 5 -22.38 -0.45 -3.93
CA TRP A 5 -23.81 -0.74 -3.93
C TRP A 5 -24.67 0.52 -4.00
N ASP A 6 -24.14 1.64 -3.53
CA ASP A 6 -24.88 2.91 -3.44
C ASP A 6 -24.75 3.72 -4.74
N VAL A 7 -23.58 3.67 -5.40
CA VAL A 7 -23.26 4.54 -6.54
C VAL A 7 -22.71 3.80 -7.76
N GLY A 8 -22.57 2.48 -7.69
CA GLY A 8 -21.99 1.68 -8.77
C GLY A 8 -20.50 1.96 -9.00
N ASP A 9 -20.07 1.85 -10.25
CA ASP A 9 -18.70 2.11 -10.73
C ASP A 9 -18.63 3.45 -11.46
N ILE A 10 -18.96 4.52 -10.74
CA ILE A 10 -18.96 5.89 -11.30
C ILE A 10 -17.53 6.47 -11.33
N ASP A 11 -17.18 7.10 -12.44
CA ASP A 11 -15.93 7.84 -12.57
C ASP A 11 -15.84 8.97 -11.54
N CYS A 12 -14.73 9.00 -10.79
CA CYS A 12 -14.44 10.03 -9.79
C CYS A 12 -13.08 10.68 -10.05
N ARG A 13 -12.92 11.95 -9.68
CA ARG A 13 -11.66 12.67 -9.89
C ARG A 13 -10.67 12.42 -8.75
N ALA A 14 -9.47 11.99 -9.12
CA ALA A 14 -8.31 11.91 -8.25
C ALA A 14 -7.18 12.80 -8.77
N TYR A 15 -6.39 13.36 -7.86
CA TYR A 15 -5.30 14.28 -8.17
C TYR A 15 -3.97 13.76 -7.63
N PRO A 16 -2.84 14.07 -8.28
CA PRO A 16 -1.52 13.69 -7.80
C PRO A 16 -1.20 14.24 -6.41
N VAL A 17 -0.62 13.40 -5.56
CA VAL A 17 -0.05 13.81 -4.28
C VAL A 17 1.33 14.42 -4.53
N SER A 18 1.50 15.68 -4.13
CA SER A 18 2.78 16.39 -4.26
C SER A 18 3.93 15.61 -3.59
N GLY A 19 5.09 15.57 -4.24
CA GLY A 19 6.28 14.87 -3.74
C GLY A 19 6.24 13.34 -3.84
N SER A 20 5.17 12.73 -4.34
CA SER A 20 5.03 11.26 -4.40
C SER A 20 5.61 10.59 -5.66
N LEU A 21 6.10 11.38 -6.62
CA LEU A 21 6.64 10.85 -7.87
C LEU A 21 7.96 10.12 -7.63
N GLN A 22 7.98 8.82 -7.92
CA GLN A 22 9.15 7.96 -7.70
C GLN A 22 9.45 7.12 -8.95
N ARG A 23 10.73 7.08 -9.37
CA ARG A 23 11.17 6.19 -10.46
C ARG A 23 11.04 4.73 -10.05
N MET A 24 10.68 3.86 -11.00
CA MET A 24 10.60 2.40 -10.80
C MET A 24 11.80 1.73 -11.50
N PRO A 25 12.97 1.64 -10.85
CA PRO A 25 14.22 1.21 -11.50
C PRO A 25 14.21 -0.24 -11.99
N TRP A 26 13.30 -1.07 -11.49
CA TRP A 26 13.15 -2.47 -11.90
C TRP A 26 12.32 -2.66 -13.18
N ARG A 27 11.80 -1.59 -13.79
CA ARG A 27 10.99 -1.67 -15.03
C ARG A 27 11.89 -1.56 -16.26
N LEU A 28 11.61 -2.36 -17.29
CA LEU A 28 12.35 -2.35 -18.57
C LEU A 28 12.18 -1.03 -19.34
N ILE A 29 10.97 -0.47 -19.32
CA ILE A 29 10.67 0.84 -19.92
C ILE A 29 10.82 1.89 -18.80
N PRO A 30 11.51 3.03 -19.04
CA PRO A 30 11.60 4.11 -18.07
C PRO A 30 10.22 4.51 -17.55
N THR A 31 9.94 4.18 -16.29
CA THR A 31 8.62 4.32 -15.65
C THR A 31 8.78 5.00 -14.30
N ALA A 32 7.81 5.82 -13.91
CA ALA A 32 7.67 6.35 -12.57
C ALA A 32 6.24 6.09 -12.05
N ALA A 33 6.10 5.96 -10.74
CA ALA A 33 4.82 5.88 -10.04
C ALA A 33 4.51 7.22 -9.37
N VAL A 34 3.24 7.60 -9.36
CA VAL A 34 2.74 8.77 -8.63
C VAL A 34 1.55 8.32 -7.79
N GLN A 35 1.51 8.72 -6.52
CA GLN A 35 0.33 8.47 -5.69
C GLN A 35 -0.75 9.51 -6.05
N VAL A 36 -2.00 9.07 -6.06
CA VAL A 36 -3.17 9.93 -6.26
C VAL A 36 -4.09 9.81 -5.06
N SER A 37 -4.90 10.83 -4.83
CA SER A 37 -5.94 10.86 -3.81
C SER A 37 -7.21 11.48 -4.40
N MET A 38 -8.37 11.01 -3.98
CA MET A 38 -9.66 11.54 -4.43
C MET A 38 -9.76 13.02 -4.04
N HIS A 39 -10.26 13.87 -4.94
CA HIS A 39 -10.43 15.29 -4.60
C HIS A 39 -11.54 15.46 -3.55
N PRO A 40 -11.34 16.23 -2.46
CA PRO A 40 -12.32 16.32 -1.36
C PRO A 40 -13.77 16.63 -1.80
N GLN A 41 -13.94 17.45 -2.83
CA GLN A 41 -15.26 17.75 -3.44
C GLN A 41 -15.48 17.02 -4.77
N GLU A 42 -14.62 17.22 -5.77
CA GLU A 42 -14.79 16.66 -7.11
C GLU A 42 -14.57 15.14 -7.24
N GLY A 43 -14.00 14.51 -6.22
CA GLY A 43 -13.84 13.06 -6.13
C GLY A 43 -15.01 12.39 -5.42
N MET A 44 -16.07 13.13 -5.08
CA MET A 44 -17.28 12.54 -4.55
C MET A 44 -18.00 11.74 -5.65
N PRO A 45 -18.61 10.60 -5.31
CA PRO A 45 -18.79 10.06 -3.96
C PRO A 45 -17.58 9.28 -3.39
N ALA A 46 -16.59 8.90 -4.21
CA ALA A 46 -15.49 8.02 -3.79
C ALA A 46 -14.56 8.59 -2.70
N THR A 47 -14.54 9.91 -2.53
CA THR A 47 -13.69 10.61 -1.54
C THR A 47 -13.83 10.06 -0.13
N ILE A 48 -15.04 9.71 0.31
CA ILE A 48 -15.26 9.21 1.68
C ILE A 48 -14.57 7.86 1.93
N ALA A 49 -14.24 7.13 0.88
CA ALA A 49 -13.54 5.85 0.95
C ALA A 49 -12.02 5.97 0.72
N ASP A 50 -11.50 7.17 0.46
CA ASP A 50 -10.05 7.37 0.38
C ASP A 50 -9.44 7.29 1.79
N PRO A 51 -8.60 6.27 2.07
CA PRO A 51 -8.03 6.07 3.40
C PRO A 51 -7.10 7.23 3.83
N ARG A 52 -6.57 8.01 2.89
CA ARG A 52 -5.68 9.14 3.20
C ARG A 52 -6.44 10.28 3.88
N HIS A 53 -7.66 10.58 3.42
CA HIS A 53 -8.52 11.58 4.05
C HIS A 53 -8.95 11.16 5.45
N LEU A 54 -9.28 9.87 5.63
CA LEU A 54 -9.61 9.33 6.94
C LEU A 54 -8.42 9.43 7.90
N LEU A 55 -7.22 9.05 7.46
CA LEU A 55 -6.02 9.14 8.27
C LEU A 55 -5.70 10.59 8.66
N ALA A 56 -5.80 11.54 7.72
CA ALA A 56 -5.60 12.95 8.00
C ALA A 56 -6.57 13.46 9.09
N LYS A 57 -7.86 13.12 8.98
CA LYS A 57 -8.88 13.48 9.98
C LYS A 57 -8.57 12.91 11.38
N VAL A 58 -8.09 11.67 11.46
CA VAL A 58 -7.70 11.06 12.74
C VAL A 58 -6.49 11.78 13.34
N ILE A 59 -5.48 12.08 12.54
CA ILE A 59 -4.28 12.81 12.98
C ILE A 59 -4.65 14.22 13.48
N GLU A 60 -5.49 14.94 12.73
CA GLU A 60 -5.97 16.27 13.10
C GLU A 60 -6.72 16.26 14.44
N GLY A 61 -7.58 15.28 14.67
CA GLY A 61 -8.29 15.12 15.94
C GLY A 61 -7.34 14.89 17.12
N LEU A 62 -6.35 14.00 16.95
CA LEU A 62 -5.34 13.76 17.99
C LEU A 62 -4.50 15.00 18.28
N GLN A 63 -4.13 15.76 17.24
CA GLN A 63 -3.39 17.01 17.41
C GLN A 63 -4.18 18.09 18.12
N ALA A 64 -5.49 18.19 17.86
CA ALA A 64 -6.38 19.12 18.57
C ALA A 64 -6.44 18.83 20.08
N ASP A 65 -6.29 17.57 20.47
CA ASP A 65 -6.21 17.12 21.86
C ASP A 65 -4.79 17.19 22.46
N GLY A 66 -3.80 17.69 21.70
CA GLY A 66 -2.40 17.84 22.14
C GLY A 66 -1.53 16.60 21.97
N TYR A 67 -1.98 15.60 21.21
CA TYR A 67 -1.23 14.37 20.92
C TYR A 67 -0.55 14.41 19.54
N TYR A 68 0.63 13.78 19.44
CA TYR A 68 1.43 13.69 18.22
C TYR A 68 1.73 12.23 17.89
N PRO A 69 0.82 11.54 17.17
CA PRO A 69 0.97 10.11 16.92
C PRO A 69 2.18 9.81 16.03
N VAL A 70 2.93 8.77 16.39
CA VAL A 70 4.02 8.22 15.60
C VAL A 70 3.70 6.75 15.28
N MET A 71 3.91 6.35 14.02
CA MET A 71 3.73 4.97 13.58
C MET A 71 5.05 4.41 13.06
N ALA A 72 5.40 3.23 13.53
CA ALA A 72 6.44 2.38 12.96
C ALA A 72 5.77 1.04 12.62
N ALA A 73 5.60 0.77 11.32
CA ALA A 73 5.01 -0.46 10.85
C ALA A 73 6.12 -1.45 10.47
N GLU A 74 6.02 -2.68 10.97
CA GLU A 74 6.86 -3.80 10.55
C GLU A 74 6.06 -4.68 9.59
N LEU A 75 6.60 -4.90 8.39
CA LEU A 75 6.02 -5.77 7.39
C LEU A 75 6.88 -7.01 7.23
N GLU A 76 6.42 -8.11 7.82
CA GLU A 76 7.04 -9.42 7.61
C GLU A 76 6.65 -10.00 6.26
N PHE A 77 7.62 -10.54 5.54
CA PHE A 77 7.40 -11.26 4.29
C PHE A 77 8.36 -12.44 4.17
N TYR A 78 7.96 -13.44 3.38
CA TYR A 78 8.78 -14.59 3.06
C TYR A 78 9.06 -14.61 1.57
N LEU A 79 10.32 -14.80 1.19
CA LEU A 79 10.67 -15.16 -0.18
C LEU A 79 10.52 -16.66 -0.33
N LEU A 80 9.78 -17.08 -1.35
CA LEU A 80 9.54 -18.49 -1.65
C LEU A 80 10.36 -18.90 -2.88
N ASP A 81 10.85 -20.14 -2.87
CA ASP A 81 11.45 -20.74 -4.04
C ASP A 81 10.35 -21.05 -5.07
N GLN A 82 10.68 -20.84 -6.35
CA GLN A 82 9.82 -21.24 -7.45
C GLN A 82 9.65 -22.77 -7.49
N GLN A 83 10.68 -23.52 -7.11
CA GLN A 83 10.61 -24.97 -6.99
C GLN A 83 9.97 -25.39 -5.66
N ARG A 84 9.09 -26.39 -5.71
CA ARG A 84 8.50 -27.01 -4.51
C ARG A 84 9.46 -28.00 -3.86
N ASP A 85 9.22 -28.34 -2.60
CA ASP A 85 9.98 -29.41 -1.92
C ASP A 85 9.63 -30.80 -2.49
N GLY A 86 10.30 -31.84 -2.00
CA GLY A 86 10.07 -33.22 -2.44
C GLY A 86 8.66 -33.77 -2.18
N ASN A 87 7.87 -33.09 -1.34
CA ASN A 87 6.47 -33.40 -1.04
C ASN A 87 5.49 -32.45 -1.76
N GLY A 88 5.98 -31.59 -2.66
CA GLY A 88 5.18 -30.63 -3.41
C GLY A 88 4.76 -29.39 -2.61
N ARG A 89 5.34 -29.10 -1.45
CA ARG A 89 5.01 -27.93 -0.62
C ARG A 89 5.84 -26.70 -1.01
N PRO A 90 5.33 -25.47 -0.78
CA PRO A 90 6.16 -24.26 -0.86
C PRO A 90 7.34 -24.36 0.11
N GLN A 91 8.50 -23.85 -0.30
CA GLN A 91 9.70 -23.82 0.53
C GLN A 91 10.35 -22.43 0.47
N PRO A 92 11.08 -22.00 1.51
CA PRO A 92 11.77 -20.71 1.49
C PRO A 92 12.75 -20.62 0.33
N ALA A 93 12.89 -19.42 -0.25
CA ALA A 93 13.89 -19.13 -1.27
C ALA A 93 15.31 -19.43 -0.75
N ARG A 94 16.23 -19.71 -1.67
CA ARG A 94 17.64 -19.87 -1.31
C ARG A 94 18.24 -18.52 -0.95
N ASP A 95 19.10 -18.52 0.06
CA ASP A 95 19.95 -17.37 0.37
C ASP A 95 21.16 -17.33 -0.59
N VAL A 96 21.98 -16.28 -0.49
CA VAL A 96 23.16 -16.04 -1.32
C VAL A 96 24.21 -17.17 -1.23
N ASP A 97 24.25 -17.91 -0.12
CA ASP A 97 25.12 -19.06 0.09
C ASP A 97 24.54 -20.38 -0.48
N GLY A 98 23.36 -20.32 -1.08
CA GLY A 98 22.63 -21.46 -1.62
C GLY A 98 21.87 -22.28 -0.57
N GLY A 99 22.01 -21.94 0.71
CA GLY A 99 21.26 -22.50 1.82
C GLY A 99 19.81 -22.05 1.83
N ARG A 100 18.98 -22.65 2.70
CA ARG A 100 17.60 -22.20 2.93
C ARG A 100 17.46 -21.74 4.39
N PRO A 101 16.82 -20.60 4.65
CA PRO A 101 16.58 -20.14 6.02
C PRO A 101 15.68 -21.14 6.76
N ARG A 102 16.01 -21.41 8.03
CA ARG A 102 15.30 -22.37 8.89
C ARG A 102 14.44 -21.71 9.98
N GLY A 103 14.42 -20.38 10.04
CA GLY A 103 13.64 -19.60 10.99
C GLY A 103 13.46 -18.15 10.50
N THR A 104 12.63 -17.40 11.21
CA THR A 104 12.53 -15.94 11.09
C THR A 104 13.77 -15.30 11.74
N GLN A 105 14.34 -14.29 11.07
CA GLN A 105 15.31 -13.40 11.71
C GLN A 105 14.60 -12.45 12.66
#